data_AF-I4WGV0-F1
#
_entry.id   AF-I4WGV0-F1
#
_cell.length_a   1.000
_cell.length_b   1.000
_cell.length_c   1.000
_cell.angle_alpha   90.00
_cell.angle_beta   90.00
_cell.angle_gamma   90.00
#
_symmetry.space_group_name_H-M   'P 1'
#
loop_
_entity.id
_entity.type
_entity.pdbx_description
1 polymer ?
#
loop_
_entity_poly.entity_id
_entity_poly.type
_entity_poly.pdbx_seq_one_letter_code
_entity_poly.pdbx_strand_id
1 'polypeptide(L)'
;CFGSCHDASALLATFPNPSYWYRRETVDQLSQEEAHTMAARLVQRLSQARVPLPDGAALQCDLACALLEVLVADEALPIEARLARLLGVARNTFQQHLGPNALPQLEAWLTPAALLPEAAG
;
A
#
# COMPACT_ATOMS: atom_id res chain seq x y z
N CYS A 1 -25.56 -1.79 5.64
CA CYS A 1 -26.72 -2.51 5.08
C CYS A 1 -27.21 -1.83 3.82
N PHE A 2 -27.29 -2.61 2.75
CA PHE A 2 -27.99 -2.41 1.47
C PHE A 2 -27.56 -1.27 0.53
N GLY A 3 -27.09 -1.68 -0.65
CA GLY A 3 -26.87 -0.83 -1.81
C GLY A 3 -26.40 -1.59 -3.05
N SER A 4 -27.20 -2.54 -3.52
CA SER A 4 -27.20 -3.16 -4.87
C SER A 4 -25.89 -3.57 -5.55
N CYS A 5 -25.70 -4.89 -5.66
CA CYS A 5 -25.03 -5.51 -6.79
C CYS A 5 -25.82 -5.18 -8.07
N HIS A 6 -25.41 -4.15 -8.82
CA HIS A 6 -25.94 -3.86 -10.15
C HIS A 6 -24.81 -3.91 -11.16
N ASP A 7 -24.78 -5.02 -11.90
CA ASP A 7 -24.24 -5.15 -13.26
C ASP A 7 -22.99 -4.33 -13.62
N ALA A 8 -21.85 -4.68 -13.02
CA ALA A 8 -20.54 -4.17 -13.44
C ALA A 8 -20.26 -4.42 -14.94
N SER A 9 -20.90 -5.43 -15.53
CA SER A 9 -20.72 -5.82 -16.93
C SER A 9 -21.38 -4.83 -17.91
N ALA A 10 -22.54 -4.25 -17.55
CA ALA A 10 -23.24 -3.28 -18.40
C ALA A 10 -22.52 -1.93 -18.45
N LEU A 11 -21.87 -1.52 -17.36
CA LEU A 11 -21.02 -0.32 -17.33
C LEU A 11 -19.84 -0.48 -18.29
N LEU A 12 -19.15 -1.63 -18.26
CA LEU A 12 -17.99 -1.94 -19.12
C LEU A 12 -18.27 -1.81 -20.62
N ALA A 13 -19.51 -2.04 -21.06
CA ALA A 13 -19.94 -1.93 -22.46
C ALA A 13 -20.17 -0.48 -22.94
N THR A 14 -20.25 0.50 -22.03
CA THR A 14 -20.56 1.91 -22.31
C THR A 14 -19.36 2.86 -22.17
N PHE A 15 -18.12 2.37 -22.23
CA PHE A 15 -16.92 3.22 -22.08
C PHE A 15 -16.29 3.62 -23.43
N PRO A 16 -16.75 4.68 -24.11
CA PRO A 16 -15.96 5.31 -25.15
C PRO A 16 -14.96 6.26 -24.47
N ASN A 17 -13.68 6.07 -24.79
CA ASN A 17 -12.56 7.00 -24.56
C ASN A 17 -11.66 6.72 -23.32
N PRO A 18 -10.43 6.19 -23.55
CA PRO A 18 -9.39 5.96 -22.54
C PRO A 18 -8.96 7.18 -21.73
N SER A 19 -9.20 8.39 -22.23
CA SER A 19 -8.86 9.63 -21.49
C SER A 19 -9.78 9.91 -20.30
N TYR A 20 -10.91 9.20 -20.16
CA TYR A 20 -11.73 9.21 -18.95
C TYR A 20 -11.36 8.11 -17.93
N TRP A 21 -10.41 7.23 -18.25
CA TRP A 21 -9.90 6.23 -17.29
C TRP A 21 -9.18 6.91 -16.11
N TYR A 22 -8.59 8.08 -16.36
CA TYR A 22 -7.97 8.95 -15.38
C TYR A 22 -8.96 9.87 -14.66
N ARG A 23 -10.13 9.37 -14.26
CA ARG A 23 -10.87 10.07 -13.20
C ARG A 23 -10.01 9.95 -11.96
N ARG A 24 -9.28 11.02 -11.64
CA ARG A 24 -8.43 11.17 -10.45
C ARG A 24 -9.06 10.52 -9.23
N GLU A 25 -10.34 10.76 -8.99
CA GLU A 25 -11.09 10.17 -7.87
C GLU A 25 -11.06 8.63 -7.83
N THR A 26 -11.18 7.93 -8.96
CA THR A 26 -11.06 6.47 -9.02
C THR A 26 -9.61 6.01 -8.82
N VAL A 27 -8.65 6.74 -9.37
CA VAL A 27 -7.21 6.46 -9.18
C VAL A 27 -6.80 6.71 -7.73
N ASP A 28 -7.32 7.75 -7.10
CA ASP A 28 -7.09 8.14 -5.72
C ASP A 28 -7.70 7.09 -4.78
N GLN A 29 -8.93 6.65 -5.06
CA GLN A 29 -9.57 5.57 -4.30
C GLN A 29 -8.79 4.24 -4.42
N LEU A 30 -8.41 3.84 -5.63
CA LEU A 30 -7.62 2.61 -5.83
C LEU A 30 -6.24 2.70 -5.18
N SER A 31 -5.60 3.87 -5.22
CA SER A 31 -4.31 4.12 -4.55
C SER A 31 -4.46 4.03 -3.03
N GLN A 32 -5.57 4.51 -2.48
CA GLN A 32 -5.87 4.41 -1.06
C GLN A 32 -6.11 2.95 -0.64
N GLU A 33 -6.91 2.20 -1.40
CA GLU A 33 -7.14 0.77 -1.15
C GLU A 33 -5.84 -0.05 -1.21
N GLU A 34 -4.99 0.24 -2.20
CA GLU A 34 -3.68 -0.41 -2.34
C GLU A 34 -2.75 -0.05 -1.17
N ALA A 35 -2.67 1.22 -0.79
CA ALA A 35 -1.85 1.67 0.35
C ALA A 35 -2.23 0.96 1.66
N HIS A 36 -3.54 0.85 1.94
CA HIS A 36 -4.03 0.13 3.12
C HIS A 36 -3.75 -1.37 3.04
N THR A 37 -3.87 -1.98 1.86
CA THR A 37 -3.56 -3.40 1.64
C THR A 37 -2.07 -3.69 1.86
N MET A 38 -1.20 -2.84 1.31
CA MET A 38 0.24 -2.91 1.52
C MET A 38 0.61 -2.74 2.99
N ALA A 39 0.03 -1.73 3.66
CA ALA A 39 0.27 -1.48 5.08
C ALA A 39 -0.14 -2.67 5.95
N ALA A 40 -1.34 -3.22 5.74
CA ALA A 40 -1.82 -4.40 6.45
C ALA A 40 -0.88 -5.59 6.30
N ARG A 41 -0.41 -5.85 5.07
CA ARG A 41 0.52 -6.95 4.77
C ARG A 41 1.85 -6.78 5.50
N LEU A 42 2.41 -5.57 5.48
CA LEU A 42 3.68 -5.30 6.15
C LEU A 42 3.55 -5.45 7.67
N VAL A 43 2.48 -4.92 8.27
CA VAL A 43 2.19 -5.08 9.71
C VAL A 43 1.97 -6.55 10.08
N GLN A 44 1.25 -7.31 9.25
CA GLN A 44 1.05 -8.75 9.45
C GLN A 44 2.38 -9.51 9.45
N ARG A 45 3.30 -9.18 8.54
CA ARG A 45 4.64 -9.79 8.52
C ARG A 45 5.45 -9.47 9.77
N LEU A 46 5.39 -8.24 10.27
CA LEU A 46 6.02 -7.88 11.54
C LEU A 46 5.45 -8.69 12.72
N SER A 47 4.13 -8.86 12.75
CA SER A 47 3.47 -9.70 13.74
C SER A 47 3.92 -11.16 13.64
N GLN A 48 4.03 -11.72 12.43
CA GLN A 48 4.52 -13.10 12.21
C GLN A 48 5.97 -13.26 12.66
N ALA A 49 6.78 -12.22 12.45
CA ALA A 49 8.16 -12.19 12.88
C ALA A 49 8.35 -11.88 14.38
N ARG A 50 7.25 -11.81 15.14
CA ARG A 50 7.22 -11.58 16.60
C ARG A 50 7.84 -10.24 17.01
N VAL A 51 7.78 -9.23 16.14
CA VAL A 51 8.11 -7.86 16.51
C VAL A 51 7.01 -7.34 17.44
N PRO A 52 7.34 -6.83 18.64
CA PRO A 52 6.34 -6.22 19.51
C PRO A 52 5.81 -4.93 18.86
N LEU A 53 4.50 -4.90 18.60
CA LEU A 53 3.79 -3.76 18.04
C LEU A 53 2.99 -3.07 19.15
N PRO A 54 3.45 -1.94 19.70
CA PRO A 54 2.77 -1.27 20.81
C PRO A 54 1.38 -0.73 20.43
N ASP A 55 1.19 -0.32 19.17
CA ASP A 55 -0.10 0.04 18.59
C ASP A 55 -0.13 -0.33 17.11
N GLY A 56 -0.62 -1.54 16.81
CA GLY A 56 -0.65 -2.07 15.44
C GLY A 56 -1.65 -1.34 14.52
N ALA A 57 -2.72 -0.77 15.07
CA ALA A 57 -3.75 -0.07 14.29
C ALA A 57 -3.28 1.34 13.90
N ALA A 58 -2.69 2.08 14.84
CA ALA A 58 -2.06 3.37 14.53
C ALA A 58 -0.93 3.20 13.52
N LEU A 59 -0.05 2.21 13.74
CA LEU A 59 1.04 1.91 12.80
C LEU A 59 0.54 1.59 11.39
N GLN A 60 -0.52 0.80 11.25
CA GLN A 60 -1.08 0.47 9.94
C GLN A 60 -1.65 1.71 9.25
N CYS A 61 -2.30 2.60 10.00
CA CYS A 61 -2.87 3.84 9.47
C CYS A 61 -1.77 4.80 8.99
N ASP A 62 -0.77 5.06 9.85
CA ASP A 62 0.35 5.96 9.54
C ASP A 62 1.16 5.44 8.34
N LEU A 63 1.36 4.12 8.27
CA LEU A 63 1.99 3.46 7.13
C LEU A 63 1.16 3.58 5.85
N ALA A 64 -0.15 3.41 5.91
CA ALA A 64 -1.02 3.56 4.75
C ALA A 64 -1.00 5.00 4.21
N CYS A 65 -1.07 6.00 5.10
CA CYS A 65 -0.96 7.41 4.70
C CYS A 65 0.38 7.69 4.01
N ALA A 66 1.49 7.21 4.58
CA ALA A 66 2.80 7.46 4.02
C ALA A 66 3.04 6.74 2.68
N LEU A 67 2.51 5.52 2.51
CA LEU A 67 2.56 4.79 1.23
C LEU A 67 1.69 5.48 0.16
N LEU A 68 0.52 5.98 0.53
CA LEU A 68 -0.38 6.70 -0.37
C LEU A 68 0.29 7.93 -0.99
N GLU A 69 1.05 8.69 -0.21
CA GLU A 69 1.81 9.84 -0.72
C GLU A 69 2.76 9.43 -1.85
N VAL A 70 3.35 8.23 -1.79
CA VAL A 70 4.27 7.72 -2.83
C VAL A 70 3.51 7.14 -4.03
N LEU A 71 2.36 6.50 -3.80
CA LEU A 71 1.53 5.94 -4.87
C LEU A 71 0.92 7.05 -5.75
N VAL A 72 0.53 8.16 -5.13
CA VAL A 72 -0.04 9.34 -5.81
C VAL A 72 1.06 10.29 -6.33
N ALA A 73 2.27 10.25 -5.73
CA ALA A 73 3.37 11.08 -6.19
C ALA A 73 3.99 10.54 -7.50
N ASP A 74 3.79 11.36 -8.53
CA ASP A 74 4.62 11.40 -9.75
C ASP A 74 4.51 10.15 -10.64
N GLU A 75 3.54 10.20 -11.57
CA GLU A 75 3.29 9.17 -12.58
C GLU A 75 4.52 8.86 -13.45
N ALA A 76 5.47 9.79 -13.57
CA ALA A 76 6.65 9.65 -14.41
C ALA A 76 7.79 8.86 -13.75
N LEU A 77 7.69 8.53 -12.45
CA LEU A 77 8.71 7.73 -11.76
C LEU A 77 8.75 6.29 -12.32
N PRO A 78 9.94 5.79 -12.71
CA PRO A 78 10.12 4.38 -13.05
C PRO A 78 9.69 3.47 -11.90
N ILE A 79 9.13 2.30 -12.24
CA ILE A 79 8.60 1.32 -11.27
C ILE A 79 9.62 0.97 -10.17
N GLU A 80 10.90 0.80 -10.52
CA GLU A 80 11.96 0.46 -9.55
C GLU A 80 12.23 1.61 -8.56
N ALA A 81 12.24 2.85 -9.06
CA ALA A 81 12.42 4.04 -8.22
C ALA A 81 11.23 4.24 -7.28
N ARG A 82 10.01 3.96 -7.76
CA ARG A 82 8.80 4.00 -6.93
C ARG A 82 8.83 2.93 -5.84
N LEU A 83 9.22 1.70 -6.17
CA LEU A 83 9.39 0.62 -5.19
C LEU A 83 10.44 0.94 -4.13
N ALA A 84 11.60 1.48 -4.53
CA ALA A 84 12.62 1.92 -3.59
C ALA A 84 12.10 3.00 -2.63
N ARG A 85 11.29 3.93 -3.14
CA ARG A 85 10.68 5.00 -2.34
C ARG A 85 9.63 4.46 -1.36
N LEU A 86 8.77 3.54 -1.80
CA LEU A 86 7.79 2.85 -0.94
C LEU A 86 8.49 2.10 0.20
N LEU A 87 9.58 1.39 -0.09
CA LEU A 87 10.39 0.71 0.93
C LEU A 87 11.05 1.69 1.91
N GLY A 88 11.57 2.81 1.39
CA GLY A 88 12.17 3.85 2.22
C GLY A 88 11.16 4.47 3.19
N VAL A 89 9.96 4.80 2.70
CA VAL A 89 8.89 5.35 3.55
C VAL A 89 8.38 4.34 4.56
N ALA A 90 8.19 3.08 4.17
CA ALA A 90 7.81 2.02 5.10
C ALA A 90 8.84 1.86 6.22
N ARG A 91 10.14 1.85 5.87
CA ARG A 91 11.25 1.77 6.82
C ARG A 91 11.22 2.93 7.81
N ASN A 92 11.08 4.16 7.33
CA ASN A 92 11.04 5.35 8.18
C ASN A 92 9.87 5.30 9.16
N THR A 93 8.69 4.90 8.68
CA THR A 93 7.49 4.74 9.51
C THR A 93 7.72 3.68 10.59
N PHE A 94 8.26 2.51 10.25
CA PHE A 94 8.58 1.50 11.24
C PHE A 94 9.62 1.94 12.26
N GLN A 95 10.66 2.68 11.84
CA GLN A 95 11.66 3.23 12.77
C GLN A 95 11.04 4.22 13.77
N GLN A 96 10.09 5.04 13.33
CA GLN A 96 9.40 6.00 14.20
C GLN A 96 8.59 5.30 15.30
N HIS A 97 7.92 4.20 14.96
CA HIS A 97 7.06 3.48 15.91
C HIS A 97 7.79 2.44 16.76
N LEU A 98 8.82 1.77 16.22
CA LEU A 98 9.52 0.66 16.87
C LEU A 98 10.86 1.08 17.48
N GLY A 99 11.33 2.28 17.16
CA GLY A 99 12.61 2.80 17.60
C GLY A 99 13.82 2.25 16.82
N PRO A 100 15.02 2.80 17.08
CA PRO A 100 16.23 2.52 16.29
C PRO A 100 16.74 1.07 16.40
N ASN A 101 16.30 0.32 17.42
CA ASN A 101 16.75 -1.05 17.64
C ASN A 101 16.04 -2.09 16.74
N ALA A 102 14.95 -1.72 16.09
CA ALA A 102 14.20 -2.60 15.18
C ALA A 102 14.82 -2.69 13.76
N LEU A 103 15.70 -1.75 13.40
CA LEU A 103 16.31 -1.58 12.08
C LEU A 103 16.92 -2.86 11.46
N PRO A 104 17.75 -3.63 12.17
CA PRO A 104 18.42 -4.81 11.58
C PRO A 104 17.43 -5.92 11.19
N GLN A 105 16.31 -6.03 11.91
CA GLN A 105 15.27 -7.01 11.64
C GLN A 105 14.37 -6.56 10.49
N LEU A 106 14.11 -5.25 10.39
CA LEU A 106 13.33 -4.64 9.33
C LEU A 106 13.98 -4.81 7.95
N GLU A 107 15.30 -4.69 7.85
CA GLU A 107 16.02 -4.81 6.57
C GLU A 107 15.94 -6.21 5.95
N ALA A 108 15.83 -7.25 6.78
CA ALA A 108 15.68 -8.62 6.30
C ALA A 108 14.29 -8.90 5.69
N TRP A 109 13.26 -8.11 6.03
CA TRP A 109 11.86 -8.38 5.66
C TRP A 109 11.27 -7.35 4.71
N LEU A 110 11.77 -6.11 4.71
CA LEU A 110 11.34 -5.03 3.83
C LEU A 110 11.97 -5.17 2.44
N THR A 111 11.52 -6.16 1.69
CA THR A 111 11.90 -6.39 0.29
C THR A 111 10.79 -5.92 -0.65
N PRO A 112 11.06 -5.68 -1.95
CA PRO A 112 10.01 -5.36 -2.93
C PRO A 112 8.88 -6.40 -2.95
N ALA A 113 9.21 -7.68 -2.74
CA ALA A 113 8.25 -8.77 -2.62
C ALA A 113 7.32 -8.68 -1.38
N ALA A 114 7.63 -7.79 -0.42
CA ALA A 114 6.75 -7.49 0.70
C ALA A 114 5.64 -6.49 0.38
N LEU A 115 5.85 -5.69 -0.67
CA LEU A 115 4.88 -4.73 -1.16
C LEU A 115 3.88 -5.39 -2.11
N LEU A 116 4.30 -6.45 -2.81
CA LEU A 116 3.47 -7.16 -3.78
C LEU A 116 2.59 -8.25 -3.14
N PRO A 117 1.44 -8.57 -3.72
CA PRO A 117 0.67 -9.74 -3.32
C PRO A 117 1.55 -10.99 -3.36
N GLU A 118 1.37 -11.89 -2.41
CA GLU A 118 1.92 -13.24 -2.58
C GLU A 118 1.29 -13.80 -3.85
N ALA A 119 2.12 -14.21 -4.82
CA ALA A 119 1.62 -14.84 -6.03
C ALA A 119 0.68 -15.95 -5.58
N ALA A 120 -0.60 -15.83 -5.91
CA ALA A 120 -1.57 -16.89 -5.70
C ALA A 120 -1.00 -18.13 -6.40
N GLY A 121 -0.61 -19.12 -5.60
CA GLY A 121 -0.13 -20.40 -6.10
C GLY A 121 -1.17 -21.12 -6.92
#